data_AF-A0A0D8XXC6-F1
#
_entry.id   AF-A0A0D8XXC6-F1
#
_cell.length_a   1.000
_cell.length_b   1.000
_cell.length_c   1.000
_cell.angle_alpha   90.00
_cell.angle_beta   90.00
_cell.angle_gamma   90.00
#
_symmetry.space_group_name_H-M   'P 1'
#
loop_
_entity.id
_entity.type
_entity.pdbx_description
1 polymer ?
#
loop_
_entity_poly.entity_id
_entity_poly.type
_entity_poly.pdbx_seq_one_letter_code
_entity_poly.pdbx_strand_id
1 'polypeptide(L)'
;MQKVQVRCRNSRKFSDQQKIGSDFDFLILTRIYPTAVCRADDDTVPDSCEIPADSPSWSIHGLWPNYQNGSYPQFCDGIPRVFDERLIKSLHTRLS
;
A
#
# COMPACT_ATOMS: atom_id res chain seq x y z
N MET A 1 -23.70 -3.95 5.27
CA MET A 1 -22.35 -3.89 4.65
C MET A 1 -22.17 -2.53 3.99
N GLN A 2 -21.60 -1.56 4.70
CA GLN A 2 -21.28 -0.25 4.13
C GLN A 2 -19.97 -0.37 3.34
N LYS A 3 -20.07 -0.31 2.01
CA LYS A 3 -18.90 -0.06 1.15
C LYS A 3 -18.46 1.38 1.38
N VAL A 4 -17.49 1.59 2.27
CA VAL A 4 -16.78 2.87 2.35
C VAL A 4 -15.81 2.90 1.17
N GLN A 5 -16.33 3.26 0.00
CA GLN A 5 -15.51 3.54 -1.17
C GLN A 5 -15.08 5.00 -1.07
N VAL A 6 -13.92 5.24 -0.45
CA VAL A 6 -13.35 6.59 -0.39
C VAL A 6 -13.03 7.01 -1.82
N ARG A 7 -13.67 8.09 -2.28
CA ARG A 7 -13.48 8.62 -3.63
C ARG A 7 -12.01 8.95 -3.86
N CYS A 8 -11.39 8.21 -4.77
CA CYS A 8 -10.24 8.71 -5.51
C CYS A 8 -10.70 9.93 -6.31
N ARG A 9 -9.92 11.01 -6.32
CA ARG A 9 -10.28 12.23 -7.07
C ARG A 9 -10.24 11.90 -8.57
N ASN A 10 -11.40 11.56 -9.11
CA ASN A 10 -11.53 11.30 -10.54
C ASN A 10 -11.43 12.64 -11.27
N SER A 11 -10.27 12.92 -11.86
CA SER A 11 -10.10 14.04 -12.80
C SER A 11 -11.09 13.86 -13.95
N ARG A 12 -12.07 14.75 -14.04
CA ARG A 12 -13.03 14.75 -15.16
C ARG A 12 -12.24 14.91 -16.47
N LYS A 13 -12.61 14.09 -17.45
CA LYS A 13 -12.28 14.10 -18.89
C LYS A 13 -11.07 14.95 -19.31
N PHE A 14 -10.05 14.25 -19.81
CA PHE A 14 -9.00 14.77 -20.68
C PHE A 14 -9.59 15.65 -21.81
N SER A 15 -9.51 16.96 -21.63
CA SER A 15 -9.28 17.90 -22.72
C SER A 15 -8.30 18.96 -22.20
N ASP A 16 -7.10 18.92 -22.76
CA ASP A 16 -6.01 19.89 -22.69
C ASP A 16 -5.48 20.36 -21.32
N GLN A 17 -4.25 19.91 -21.06
CA GLN A 17 -3.19 20.59 -20.30
C GLN A 17 -3.55 21.11 -18.90
N GLN A 18 -4.25 20.31 -18.10
CA GLN A 18 -4.34 20.57 -16.66
C GLN A 18 -3.19 19.85 -15.95
N LYS A 19 -2.35 20.62 -15.22
CA LYS A 19 -1.36 20.05 -14.30
C LYS A 19 -2.04 18.95 -13.48
N ILE A 20 -1.47 17.74 -13.49
CA ILE A 20 -1.88 16.64 -12.62
C ILE A 20 -1.71 17.16 -11.18
N GLY A 21 -2.79 17.69 -10.61
CA GLY A 21 -2.87 17.94 -9.19
C GLY A 21 -2.86 16.57 -8.53
N SER A 22 -1.91 16.33 -7.63
CA SER A 22 -1.75 15.05 -6.94
C SER A 22 -3.09 14.56 -6.39
N ASP A 23 -3.47 13.32 -6.71
CA ASP A 23 -4.72 12.67 -6.25
C ASP A 23 -4.75 12.45 -4.72
N PHE A 24 -3.68 12.82 -4.02
CA PHE A 24 -3.47 12.78 -2.57
C PHE A 24 -2.57 13.95 -2.14
N ASP A 25 -2.49 14.27 -0.85
CA ASP A 25 -1.70 15.41 -0.36
C ASP A 25 -0.27 15.03 0.06
N PHE A 26 -0.09 13.85 0.66
CA PHE A 26 1.21 13.34 1.08
C PHE A 26 1.28 11.81 1.03
N LEU A 27 2.50 11.27 1.03
CA LEU A 27 2.76 9.84 1.19
C LEU A 27 3.21 9.53 2.60
N ILE A 28 2.67 8.46 3.17
CA ILE A 28 3.20 7.84 4.38
C ILE A 28 4.00 6.61 3.96
N LEU A 29 5.31 6.60 4.25
CA LEU A 29 6.12 5.39 4.22
C LEU A 29 5.96 4.66 5.55
N THR A 30 5.22 3.57 5.57
CA THR A 30 5.05 2.74 6.75
C THR A 30 6.12 1.63 6.77
N ARG A 31 6.77 1.47 7.91
CA ARG A 31 7.72 0.38 8.16
C ARG A 31 7.17 -0.52 9.25
N ILE A 32 7.45 -1.81 9.15
CA ILE A 32 7.01 -2.83 10.10
C ILE A 32 8.22 -3.43 10.79
N TYR A 33 8.10 -3.68 12.10
CA TYR A 33 9.09 -4.40 12.90
C TYR A 33 8.56 -5.83 13.09
N PRO A 34 9.01 -6.82 12.29
CA PRO A 34 8.38 -8.14 12.24
C PRO A 34 8.32 -8.84 13.60
N THR A 35 9.34 -8.66 14.45
CA THR A 35 9.38 -9.27 15.78
C THR A 35 8.26 -8.77 16.70
N ALA A 36 7.85 -7.50 16.62
CA ALA A 36 6.70 -7.04 17.42
C ALA A 36 5.39 -7.60 16.88
N VAL A 37 5.28 -7.75 15.56
CA VAL A 37 4.08 -8.31 14.93
C VAL A 37 3.92 -9.77 15.30
N CYS A 38 4.98 -10.59 15.18
CA CYS A 38 4.90 -11.99 15.59
C CYS A 38 4.68 -12.18 17.09
N ARG A 39 5.14 -11.25 17.94
CA ARG A 39 4.83 -11.32 19.38
C ARG A 39 3.38 -10.95 19.71
N ALA A 40 2.71 -10.21 18.84
CA ALA A 40 1.31 -9.85 18.99
C ALA A 40 0.38 -10.87 18.32
N ASP A 41 0.94 -11.84 17.60
CA ASP A 41 0.19 -12.96 17.05
C ASP A 41 -0.35 -13.84 18.19
N ASP A 42 -1.57 -14.35 18.02
CA ASP A 42 -2.27 -15.10 19.06
C ASP A 42 -1.96 -16.60 19.03
N ASP A 43 -1.01 -17.03 18.18
CA ASP A 43 -0.55 -18.40 17.97
C ASP A 43 -1.69 -19.41 17.69
N THR A 44 -2.86 -18.93 17.25
CA THR A 44 -4.03 -19.79 16.99
C THR A 44 -3.85 -20.66 15.75
N VAL A 45 -2.94 -20.27 14.86
CA VAL A 45 -2.57 -21.01 13.65
C VAL A 45 -1.08 -21.33 13.76
N PRO A 46 -0.66 -22.61 13.77
CA PRO A 46 0.75 -22.97 13.76
C PRO A 46 1.47 -22.33 12.57
N ASP A 47 2.68 -21.83 12.79
CA ASP A 47 3.53 -21.21 11.77
C ASP A 47 2.89 -19.98 11.09
N SER A 48 1.93 -19.33 11.75
CA SER A 48 1.29 -18.08 11.32
C SER A 48 2.28 -16.92 11.16
N CYS A 49 3.36 -16.93 11.95
CA CYS A 49 4.35 -15.87 11.95
C CYS A 49 5.78 -16.41 11.95
N GLU A 50 6.38 -16.41 10.75
CA GLU A 50 7.78 -16.75 10.53
C GLU A 50 8.56 -15.49 10.13
N ILE A 51 9.70 -15.28 10.80
CA ILE A 51 10.66 -14.23 10.41
C ILE A 51 11.89 -14.96 9.86
N PRO A 52 12.17 -14.86 8.55
CA PRO A 52 13.34 -15.50 7.96
C PRO A 52 14.63 -15.07 8.67
N ALA A 53 15.57 -16.01 8.79
CA ALA A 53 16.92 -15.69 9.23
C ALA A 53 17.52 -14.59 8.33
N ASP A 54 18.33 -13.71 8.91
CA ASP A 54 18.95 -12.56 8.24
C ASP A 54 17.99 -11.46 7.75
N SER A 55 16.70 -11.51 8.14
CA SER A 55 15.76 -10.41 7.87
C SER A 55 16.21 -9.11 8.56
N PRO A 56 16.13 -7.94 7.89
CA PRO A 56 16.34 -6.66 8.52
C PRO A 56 15.36 -6.46 9.68
N SER A 57 15.78 -5.74 10.72
CA SER A 57 14.88 -5.42 11.85
C SER A 57 13.62 -4.68 11.41
N TRP A 58 13.68 -3.90 10.33
CA TRP A 58 12.56 -3.12 9.81
C TRP A 58 12.41 -3.34 8.30
N SER A 59 11.24 -3.80 7.87
CA SER A 59 10.87 -3.92 6.45
C SER A 59 9.83 -2.88 6.05
N ILE A 60 9.60 -2.74 4.74
CA ILE A 60 8.57 -1.84 4.20
C ILE A 60 7.21 -2.52 4.37
N HIS A 61 6.28 -1.84 5.03
CA HIS A 61 4.88 -2.30 5.11
C HIS A 61 4.06 -1.77 3.94
N GLY A 62 4.27 -0.50 3.59
CA GLY A 62 3.61 0.09 2.44
C GLY A 62 3.96 1.56 2.24
N LEU A 63 3.49 2.07 1.10
CA LEU A 63 3.56 3.48 0.74
C LEU A 63 2.13 3.95 0.47
N TRP A 64 1.60 4.78 1.36
CA TRP A 64 0.16 5.07 1.41
C TRP A 64 -0.12 6.53 1.06
N PRO A 65 -0.90 6.78 0.00
CA PRO A 65 -1.47 8.10 -0.28
C PRO A 65 -2.43 8.55 0.82
N ASN A 66 -2.31 9.79 1.29
CA ASN A 66 -3.17 10.36 2.32
C ASN A 66 -3.56 11.81 2.01
N TYR A 67 -4.70 12.23 2.56
CA TYR A 67 -5.15 13.62 2.54
C TYR A 67 -4.90 14.30 3.89
N GLN A 68 -4.70 15.61 3.90
CA GLN A 68 -4.49 16.41 5.13
C GLN A 68 -5.70 16.41 6.06
N ASN A 69 -6.89 16.09 5.55
CA ASN A 69 -8.11 15.98 6.35
C ASN A 69 -8.23 14.65 7.13
N GLY A 70 -7.20 13.80 7.09
CA GLY A 70 -7.16 12.51 7.77
C GLY A 70 -7.77 11.34 7.01
N SER A 71 -8.47 11.59 5.89
CA SER A 71 -8.93 10.53 4.98
C SER A 71 -7.83 10.09 4.02
N TYR A 72 -8.05 9.00 3.30
CA TYR A 72 -7.09 8.46 2.33
C TYR A 72 -7.81 7.81 1.15
N PRO A 73 -7.31 7.98 -0.08
CA PRO A 73 -7.87 7.28 -1.22
C PRO A 73 -7.42 5.81 -1.22
N GLN A 74 -8.32 4.91 -1.60
CA GLN A 74 -8.05 3.47 -1.68
C GLN A 74 -8.81 2.86 -2.86
N PHE A 75 -8.25 1.81 -3.46
CA PHE A 75 -8.83 1.14 -4.63
C PHE A 75 -9.09 2.10 -5.80
N CYS A 76 -8.13 2.99 -6.06
CA CYS A 76 -8.17 3.94 -7.16
C CYS A 76 -7.90 3.23 -8.47
N ASP A 77 -8.96 2.98 -9.21
CA ASP A 77 -9.04 3.03 -10.67
C ASP A 77 -10.38 2.42 -11.10
N GLY A 78 -11.05 3.08 -12.05
CA GLY A 78 -12.16 2.47 -12.77
C GLY A 78 -11.61 1.40 -13.72
N ILE A 79 -12.21 0.20 -13.68
CA ILE A 79 -11.69 -1.06 -14.25
C ILE A 79 -10.57 -1.64 -13.37
N PRO A 80 -10.69 -2.87 -12.84
CA PRO A 80 -9.69 -3.41 -11.90
C PRO A 80 -8.33 -3.53 -12.58
N ARG A 81 -7.39 -2.66 -12.22
CA ARG A 81 -5.97 -2.89 -12.48
C ARG A 81 -5.49 -3.95 -11.51
N VAL A 82 -5.37 -5.17 -12.01
CA VAL A 82 -4.82 -6.29 -11.25
C VAL A 82 -3.30 -6.13 -11.18
N PHE A 83 -2.72 -6.48 -10.04
CA PHE A 83 -1.28 -6.53 -9.88
C PHE A 83 -0.63 -7.42 -10.96
N ASP A 84 0.36 -6.89 -11.66
CA ASP A 84 1.15 -7.62 -12.66
C ASP A 84 2.62 -7.63 -12.24
N GLU A 85 3.05 -8.76 -11.66
CA GLU A 85 4.40 -8.96 -11.15
C GLU A 85 5.49 -8.75 -12.22
N ARG A 86 5.16 -8.98 -13.50
CA ARG A 86 6.10 -8.82 -14.61
C ARG A 86 6.60 -7.39 -14.74
N LEU A 87 5.79 -6.41 -14.32
CA LEU A 87 6.14 -4.99 -14.36
C LEU A 87 7.17 -4.59 -13.30
N ILE A 88 7.34 -5.41 -12.25
CA ILE A 88 8.29 -5.15 -11.16
C ILE A 88 9.44 -6.15 -11.11
N LYS A 89 9.61 -6.96 -12.16
CA LYS A 89 10.62 -8.04 -12.21
C LYS A 89 12.04 -7.57 -11.88
N SER A 90 12.43 -6.37 -12.30
CA SER A 90 13.75 -5.79 -12.01
C SER A 90 13.97 -5.43 -10.53
N LEU A 91 12.91 -5.36 -9.73
CA LEU A 91 12.95 -5.03 -8.31
C LEU A 91 12.80 -6.25 -7.40
N HIS A 92 12.50 -7.43 -7.95
CA HIS A 92 12.17 -8.62 -7.16
C HIS A 92 13.23 -8.92 -6.09
N THR A 93 14.52 -8.92 -6.46
CA THR A 93 15.64 -9.17 -5.54
C THR A 93 15.81 -8.15 -4.41
N ARG A 94 15.20 -6.97 -4.54
CA ARG A 94 15.23 -5.91 -3.51
C ARG A 94 13.98 -5.88 -2.65
N LEU A 95 12.93 -6.59 -3.08
CA LEU A 95 11.64 -6.69 -2.39
C LEU A 95 11.46 -8.07 -1.72
N SER A 96 12.35 -9.03 -2.01
CA SER A 96 12.40 -10.37 -1.41
C SER A 96 13.16 -10.36 -0.09
#